data_AF-A0A7D7LBQ4-F1
#
_entry.id   AF-A0A7D7LBQ4-F1
#
_cell.length_a   1.000
_cell.length_b   1.000
_cell.length_c   1.000
_cell.angle_alpha   90.00
_cell.angle_beta   90.00
_cell.angle_gamma   90.00
#
_symmetry.space_group_name_H-M   'P 1'
#
loop_
_entity.id
_entity.type
_entity.pdbx_description
1 polymer ?
#
loop_
_entity_poly.entity_id
_entity_poly.type
_entity_poly.pdbx_seq_one_letter_code
_entity_poly.pdbx_strand_id
1 'polypeptide(L)'
;MDLICYPLMGTKSQRCMLRRRAKGWQVGGRAYHYVPRYELIRRLMEQTGLSEESVRKQIRDERLWLLQEDYGTGAITAADV
;
A
#
# COMPACT_ATOMS: atom_id res chain seq x y z
N MET A 1 -3.56 -13.02 -4.02
CA MET A 1 -4.27 -11.88 -4.66
C MET A 1 -3.44 -11.45 -5.85
N ASP A 2 -4.06 -11.05 -6.95
CA ASP A 2 -3.33 -10.57 -8.11
C ASP A 2 -2.87 -9.12 -7.88
N LEU A 3 -1.56 -8.89 -8.03
CA LEU A 3 -0.95 -7.57 -7.87
C LEU A 3 -1.01 -6.81 -9.20
N ILE A 4 -1.83 -5.77 -9.26
CA ILE A 4 -2.06 -4.93 -10.44
C ILE A 4 -1.22 -3.64 -10.34
N CYS A 5 -1.28 -2.94 -9.21
CA CYS A 5 -0.64 -1.63 -9.03
C CYS A 5 0.82 -1.77 -8.59
N TYR A 6 1.10 -2.65 -7.62
CA TYR A 6 2.43 -2.90 -7.05
C TYR A 6 3.55 -3.16 -8.08
N PRO A 7 3.40 -4.05 -9.09
CA PRO A 7 4.45 -4.28 -10.07
C PRO A 7 4.71 -3.06 -10.96
N LEU A 8 3.73 -2.17 -11.14
CA LEU A 8 3.84 -0.94 -11.91
C LEU A 8 4.44 0.22 -11.09
N MET A 9 4.56 0.07 -9.77
CA MET A 9 5.16 1.09 -8.90
C MET A 9 6.68 1.16 -9.07
N GLY A 10 7.25 2.35 -8.87
CA GLY A 10 8.70 2.50 -8.77
C GLY A 10 9.25 1.87 -7.47
N THR A 11 10.54 1.53 -7.46
CA THR A 11 11.23 0.83 -6.36
C THR A 11 11.04 1.51 -4.99
N LYS A 12 11.03 2.86 -4.95
CA LYS A 12 10.79 3.60 -3.69
C LYS A 12 9.40 3.34 -3.13
N SER A 13 8.38 3.36 -3.97
CA SER A 13 6.99 3.10 -3.58
C SER A 13 6.79 1.64 -3.18
N GLN A 14 7.41 0.70 -3.90
CA GLN A 14 7.40 -0.72 -3.52
C GLN A 14 8.02 -0.96 -2.14
N ARG A 15 9.17 -0.33 -1.85
CA ARG A 15 9.76 -0.39 -0.50
C ARG A 15 8.84 0.21 0.56
N CYS A 16 8.12 1.30 0.25
CA CYS A 16 7.13 1.84 1.16
C CYS A 16 6.00 0.84 1.40
N MET A 17 5.50 0.16 0.36
CA MET A 17 4.45 -0.87 0.43
C MET A 17 4.81 -2.01 1.40
N LEU A 18 6.04 -2.49 1.35
CA LEU A 18 6.54 -3.56 2.24
C LEU A 18 6.93 -3.06 3.64
N ARG A 19 7.15 -1.75 3.81
CA ARG A 19 7.63 -1.21 5.08
C ARG A 19 6.54 -1.30 6.14
N ARG A 20 6.71 -2.25 7.05
CA ARG A 20 6.13 -2.21 8.39
C ARG A 20 6.98 -1.30 9.26
N ARG A 21 6.41 -0.21 9.77
CA ARG A 21 7.05 0.53 10.86
C ARG A 21 6.77 -0.23 12.16
N ALA A 22 7.79 -0.36 13.02
CA ALA A 22 7.75 -1.20 14.21
C ALA A 22 6.50 -0.93 15.06
N LYS A 23 6.02 -1.94 15.79
CA LYS A 23 4.90 -1.80 16.75
C LYS A 23 5.23 -0.66 17.71
N GLY A 24 4.40 0.39 17.73
CA GLY A 24 4.63 1.61 18.54
C GLY A 24 5.32 2.78 17.83
N TRP A 25 5.69 2.64 16.55
CA TRP A 25 6.26 3.75 15.78
C TRP A 25 5.15 4.73 15.38
N GLN A 26 4.91 5.69 16.26
CA GLN A 26 3.94 6.75 16.08
C GLN A 26 4.66 8.00 15.57
N VAL A 27 4.15 8.60 14.49
CA VAL A 27 4.54 9.97 14.11
C VAL A 27 3.44 10.89 14.64
N GLY A 28 3.76 11.67 15.67
CA GLY A 28 2.76 12.56 16.31
C GLY A 28 1.57 11.81 16.92
N GLY A 29 1.80 10.61 17.47
CA GLY A 29 0.75 9.80 18.12
C GLY A 29 -0.15 8.99 17.17
N ARG A 30 0.05 9.05 15.84
CA ARG A 30 -0.77 8.33 14.85
C ARG A 30 -0.04 7.15 14.25
N ALA A 31 -0.80 6.09 13.97
CA ALA A 31 -0.35 4.96 13.17
C ALA A 31 0.08 5.45 11.78
N TYR A 32 1.15 4.87 11.25
CA TYR A 32 1.64 5.22 9.92
C TYR A 32 0.81 4.50 8.86
N HIS A 33 0.16 5.27 7.98
CA HIS A 33 -0.49 4.77 6.78
C HIS A 33 0.30 5.20 5.54
N TYR A 34 0.46 4.30 4.58
CA TYR A 34 1.11 4.66 3.32
C TYR A 34 0.14 5.46 2.46
N VAL A 35 0.47 6.74 2.24
CA VAL A 35 -0.31 7.62 1.37
C VAL A 35 0.43 7.79 0.04
N PRO A 36 -0.03 7.17 -1.05
CA PRO A 36 0.57 7.37 -2.37
C PRO A 36 0.39 8.81 -2.84
N ARG A 37 1.40 9.35 -3.52
CA ARG A 37 1.34 10.70 -4.13
C ARG A 37 0.35 10.69 -5.30
N TYR A 38 -0.31 11.83 -5.52
CA TYR A 38 -1.26 11.98 -6.62
C TYR A 38 -0.67 11.63 -8.00
N GLU A 39 0.58 12.01 -8.27
CA GLU A 39 1.27 11.68 -9.53
C GLU A 39 1.38 10.17 -9.77
N LEU A 40 1.61 9.38 -8.72
CA LEU A 40 1.66 7.92 -8.81
C LEU A 40 0.27 7.37 -9.14
N ILE A 41 -0.77 7.89 -8.48
CA ILE A 41 -2.16 7.49 -8.70
C ILE A 41 -2.57 7.78 -10.13
N ARG A 42 -2.35 9.01 -10.61
CA ARG A 42 -2.65 9.41 -11.99
C ARG A 42 -1.97 8.50 -13.01
N ARG A 43 -0.67 8.21 -12.82
CA ARG A 43 0.08 7.31 -13.70
C ARG A 43 -0.50 5.89 -13.70
N LEU A 44 -0.89 5.37 -12.53
CA LEU A 44 -1.50 4.05 -12.41
C LEU A 44 -2.89 4.01 -13.06
N MET A 45 -3.69 5.07 -12.93
CA MET A 45 -4.98 5.18 -13.63
C MET A 45 -4.77 5.10 -15.14
N GLU A 46 -3.81 5.83 -15.70
CA GLU A 46 -3.49 5.81 -17.13
C GLU A 46 -3.03 4.43 -17.61
N GLN A 47 -2.25 3.71 -16.80
CA GLN A 47 -1.72 2.39 -17.15
C GLN A 47 -2.74 1.26 -17.03
N THR A 48 -3.66 1.37 -16.08
CA THR A 48 -4.61 0.29 -15.74
C THR A 48 -6.02 0.54 -16.28
N GLY A 49 -6.33 1.76 -16.70
CA GLY A 49 -7.68 2.18 -17.06
C GLY A 49 -8.64 2.29 -15.86
N LEU A 50 -8.15 2.13 -14.63
CA LEU A 50 -8.96 2.17 -13.42
C LEU A 50 -9.28 3.60 -12.99
N SER A 51 -10.40 3.76 -12.28
CA SER A 51 -10.73 5.02 -11.61
C SER A 51 -9.76 5.29 -10.43
N GLU A 52 -9.63 6.55 -10.03
CA GLU A 52 -8.80 6.93 -8.88
C GLU A 52 -9.16 6.14 -7.62
N GLU A 53 -10.46 6.00 -7.34
CA GLU A 53 -10.96 5.25 -6.19
C GLU A 53 -10.55 3.77 -6.27
N SER A 54 -10.67 3.16 -7.44
CA SER A 54 -10.29 1.76 -7.66
C SER A 54 -8.78 1.56 -7.50
N VAL A 55 -7.96 2.49 -8.01
CA VAL A 55 -6.50 2.46 -7.81
C VAL A 55 -6.16 2.59 -6.33
N ARG A 56 -6.76 3.53 -5.61
CA ARG A 56 -6.52 3.71 -4.16
C ARG A 56 -6.90 2.46 -3.37
N LYS A 57 -8.06 1.86 -3.69
CA LYS A 57 -8.52 0.62 -3.07
C LYS A 57 -7.55 -0.52 -3.37
N GLN A 58 -7.19 -0.71 -4.64
CA GLN A 58 -6.26 -1.76 -5.07
C GLN A 58 -4.91 -1.64 -4.37
N ILE A 59 -4.35 -0.42 -4.25
CA ILE A 59 -3.10 -0.18 -3.51
C ILE A 59 -3.25 -0.58 -2.04
N ARG A 60 -4.37 -0.25 -1.39
CA ARG A 60 -4.61 -0.62 0.01
C ARG A 60 -4.70 -2.14 0.17
N ASP A 61 -5.45 -2.81 -0.69
CA ASP A 61 -5.66 -4.26 -0.63
C ASP A 61 -4.36 -5.02 -0.92
N GLU A 62 -3.58 -4.57 -1.91
CA GLU A 62 -2.25 -5.11 -2.21
C GLU A 62 -1.28 -4.90 -1.05
N ARG A 63 -1.28 -3.71 -0.43
CA ARG A 63 -0.44 -3.43 0.73
C ARG A 63 -0.77 -4.36 1.89
N LEU A 64 -2.06 -4.55 2.18
CA LEU A 64 -2.50 -5.47 3.21
C LEU A 64 -1.98 -6.88 2.93
N TRP A 65 -2.19 -7.37 1.71
CA TRP A 65 -1.77 -8.71 1.30
C TRP A 65 -0.25 -8.88 1.39
N LEU A 66 0.53 -7.92 0.90
CA LEU A 66 2.01 -7.94 0.98
C LEU A 66 2.51 -7.98 2.42
N LEU A 67 1.90 -7.18 3.31
CA LEU A 67 2.28 -7.19 4.72
C LEU A 67 1.85 -8.50 5.41
N GLN A 68 0.74 -9.11 5.01
CA GLN A 68 0.31 -10.41 5.53
C GLN A 68 1.21 -11.56 5.06
N GLU A 69 1.72 -11.50 3.83
CA GLU A 69 2.74 -12.44 3.33
C GLU A 69 4.04 -12.36 4.16
N ASP A 70 4.54 -11.15 4.43
CA ASP A 70 5.81 -10.95 5.15
C ASP A 70 5.71 -11.22 6.66
N TYR A 71 4.55 -10.93 7.29
CA TYR A 71 4.40 -10.94 8.75
C TYR A 71 3.33 -11.88 9.29
N GLY A 72 2.58 -12.55 8.43
CA GLY A 72 1.48 -13.45 8.78
C GLY A 72 0.13 -12.74 8.98
N THR A 73 -0.94 -13.42 8.56
CA THR A 73 -2.33 -12.91 8.54
C THR A 73 -2.88 -12.55 9.93
N GLY A 74 -2.39 -13.20 11.00
CA GLY A 74 -2.82 -12.91 12.38
C GLY A 74 -2.19 -11.67 12.98
N ALA A 75 -1.13 -11.14 12.38
CA ALA A 75 -0.37 -10.00 12.93
C ALA A 75 -0.67 -8.67 12.23
N ILE A 76 -1.33 -8.69 11.07
CA ILE A 76 -1.62 -7.53 10.22
C ILE A 76 -3.09 -7.53 9.83
N THR A 77 -3.76 -6.41 10.08
CA THR A 77 -5.18 -6.19 9.81
C THR A 77 -5.37 -4.99 8.89
N ALA A 78 -6.60 -4.78 8.40
CA ALA A 78 -6.95 -3.61 7.57
C ALA A 78 -6.75 -2.24 8.28
N ALA A 79 -6.57 -2.24 9.60
CA ALA A 79 -6.26 -1.05 10.39
C ALA A 79 -4.78 -0.65 10.31
N ASP A 80 -3.90 -1.54 9.85
CA ASP A 80 -2.45 -1.32 9.74
C ASP A 80 -2.03 -0.71 8.39
N VAL A 81 -3.01 -0.41 7.53
CA VAL A 81 -2.83 -0.13 6.08
C VAL A 81 -3.33 1.24 5.70
#